data_AF-D0LCF6-F1
#
_entry.id   AF-D0LCF6-F1
#
_cell.length_a   1.000
_cell.length_b   1.000
_cell.length_c   1.000
_cell.angle_alpha   90.00
_cell.angle_beta   90.00
_cell.angle_gamma   90.00
#
_symmetry.space_group_name_H-M   'P 1'
#
loop_
_entity.id
_entity.type
_entity.pdbx_description
1 polymer ?
#
loop_
_entity_poly.entity_id
_entity_poly.type
_entity_poly.pdbx_seq_one_letter_code
_entity_poly.pdbx_strand_id
1 'polypeptide(L)'
;MHSHARHSVRFWLIAFALAAATIVPVTGTAQAAPAPTVIRDCTGKPLIKPRTIDSIFCADLGIIVTNISWSRWTPRLAEGSGVEHRRTCVPNCAEGPVQVQPISLRLFDVKRGDFRRITLIDEYGKTETHQLTGLHR
;
A
#
# COMPACT_ATOMS: atom_id res chain seq x y z
N MET A 1 49.75 68.72 55.30
CA MET A 1 50.77 68.45 54.26
C MET A 1 51.06 66.96 54.26
N HIS A 2 50.87 66.32 53.11
CA HIS A 2 51.25 64.94 52.73
C HIS A 2 51.12 63.79 53.74
N SER A 3 50.26 62.82 53.42
CA SER A 3 50.73 61.42 53.31
C SER A 3 49.75 60.59 52.49
N HIS A 4 50.22 60.07 51.35
CA HIS A 4 49.60 58.98 50.61
C HIS A 4 50.06 57.66 51.20
N ALA A 5 49.12 56.78 51.57
CA ALA A 5 49.38 55.36 51.78
C ALA A 5 48.60 54.55 50.74
N ARG A 6 49.34 53.76 49.96
CA ARG A 6 48.88 52.88 48.89
C ARG A 6 48.45 51.51 49.46
N HIS A 7 47.83 50.72 48.58
CA HIS A 7 47.59 49.27 48.66
C HIS A 7 46.28 48.90 49.41
N SER A 8 45.39 48.01 48.95
CA SER A 8 45.52 46.92 47.97
C SER A 8 44.11 46.54 47.50
N VAL A 9 43.77 46.73 46.21
CA VAL A 9 42.50 46.21 45.67
C VAL A 9 42.75 44.78 45.21
N ARG A 10 42.33 43.81 46.04
CA ARG A 10 42.31 42.39 45.66
C ARG A 10 41.22 42.19 44.61
N PHE A 11 41.63 42.17 43.34
CA PHE A 11 40.82 41.80 42.19
C PHE A 11 40.36 40.34 42.34
N TRP A 12 39.11 40.14 42.73
CA TRP A 12 38.45 38.84 42.64
C TRP A 12 38.06 38.61 41.18
N LEU A 13 38.77 37.69 40.51
CA LEU A 13 38.39 37.18 39.20
C LEU A 13 37.16 36.27 39.38
N ILE A 14 35.97 36.79 39.10
CA ILE A 14 34.77 35.97 38.93
C ILE A 14 34.83 35.39 37.52
N ALA A 15 35.18 34.11 37.42
CA ALA A 15 35.13 33.35 36.17
C ALA A 15 33.66 33.17 35.74
N PHE A 16 33.28 33.80 34.64
CA PHE A 16 32.02 33.52 33.95
C PHE A 16 32.11 32.15 33.29
N ALA A 17 31.47 31.13 33.88
CA ALA A 17 31.31 29.84 33.24
C ALA A 17 30.30 29.97 32.09
N LEU A 18 30.79 30.00 30.84
CA LEU A 18 29.95 29.84 29.65
C LEU A 18 29.40 28.41 29.62
N ALA A 19 28.12 28.25 29.97
CA ALA A 19 27.37 27.03 29.67
C ALA A 19 27.13 26.96 28.16
N ALA A 20 27.97 26.20 27.44
CA ALA A 20 27.75 25.90 26.03
C ALA A 20 26.55 24.96 25.89
N ALA A 21 25.40 25.48 25.45
CA ALA A 21 24.25 24.67 25.09
C ALA A 21 24.55 23.89 23.80
N THR A 22 24.79 22.59 23.91
CA THR A 22 24.99 21.70 22.77
C THR A 22 23.64 21.43 22.09
N ILE A 23 23.44 22.04 20.93
CA ILE A 23 22.29 21.76 20.07
C ILE A 23 22.56 20.39 19.42
N VAL A 24 21.90 19.33 19.91
CA VAL A 24 21.99 18.01 19.29
C VAL A 24 21.08 18.01 18.06
N PRO A 25 21.59 17.85 16.83
CA PRO A 25 20.74 17.74 15.67
C PRO A 25 19.96 16.41 15.76
N VAL A 26 18.64 16.49 15.91
CA VAL A 26 17.77 15.32 15.77
C VAL A 26 17.75 14.94 14.30
N THR A 27 18.66 14.06 13.89
CA THR A 27 18.58 13.41 12.58
C THR A 27 17.42 12.43 12.61
N GLY A 28 16.24 12.86 12.15
CA GLY A 28 15.11 11.97 11.95
C GLY A 28 15.49 10.93 10.90
N THR A 29 15.53 9.65 11.28
CA THR A 29 15.62 8.55 10.32
C THR A 29 14.30 8.50 9.55
N ALA A 30 14.31 8.91 8.29
CA ALA A 30 13.16 8.71 7.40
C ALA A 30 12.93 7.21 7.23
N GLN A 31 11.91 6.68 7.90
CA GLN A 31 11.56 5.27 7.77
C GLN A 31 10.91 5.05 6.40
N ALA A 32 11.51 4.20 5.58
CA ALA A 32 10.96 3.85 4.27
C ALA A 32 9.53 3.34 4.42
N ALA A 33 8.61 3.88 3.60
CA ALA A 33 7.25 3.40 3.56
C ALA A 33 7.22 1.93 3.16
N PRO A 34 6.38 1.09 3.79
CA PRO A 34 6.26 -0.32 3.41
C PRO A 34 5.85 -0.44 1.93
N ALA A 35 6.42 -1.43 1.24
CA ALA A 35 6.05 -1.71 -0.14
C ALA A 35 4.54 -1.98 -0.25
N PRO A 36 3.87 -1.45 -1.29
CA PRO A 36 2.43 -1.66 -1.47
C PRO A 36 2.14 -3.13 -1.77
N THR A 37 1.03 -3.63 -1.25
CA THR A 37 0.50 -4.95 -1.65
C THR A 37 0.04 -4.90 -3.10
N VAL A 38 0.30 -5.96 -3.85
CA VAL A 38 0.04 -6.05 -5.29
C VAL A 38 -0.90 -7.21 -5.65
N ILE A 39 -1.48 -7.14 -6.84
CA ILE A 39 -1.96 -8.33 -7.56
C ILE A 39 -0.85 -8.74 -8.52
N ARG A 40 -0.75 -10.03 -8.87
CA ARG A 40 0.10 -10.48 -9.98
C ARG A 40 -0.75 -10.89 -11.16
N ASP A 41 -0.35 -10.47 -12.36
CA ASP A 41 -0.94 -11.03 -13.58
C ASP A 41 -0.40 -12.45 -13.86
N CYS A 42 -0.86 -13.03 -14.97
CA CYS A 42 -0.51 -14.39 -15.35
C CYS A 42 0.96 -14.54 -15.79
N THR A 43 1.67 -13.44 -16.07
CA THR A 43 3.12 -13.44 -16.35
C THR A 43 3.95 -13.24 -15.08
N GLY A 44 3.28 -12.96 -13.96
CA GLY A 44 3.83 -12.69 -12.64
C GLY A 44 4.20 -11.23 -12.41
N LYS A 45 3.83 -10.33 -13.33
CA LYS A 45 4.07 -8.91 -13.18
C LYS A 45 3.23 -8.35 -12.03
N PRO A 46 3.84 -7.62 -11.08
CA PRO A 46 3.11 -7.00 -9.99
C PRO A 46 2.34 -5.77 -10.48
N LEU A 47 1.09 -5.65 -10.02
CA LEU A 47 0.15 -4.59 -10.38
C LEU A 47 -0.39 -3.91 -9.12
N ILE A 48 -0.32 -2.59 -9.09
CA ILE A 48 -0.90 -1.75 -8.03
C ILE A 48 -2.09 -1.00 -8.63
N LYS A 49 -3.27 -1.14 -8.03
CA LYS A 49 -4.50 -0.49 -8.48
C LYS A 49 -4.75 -0.62 -10.00
N PRO A 50 -4.68 -1.82 -10.60
CA PRO A 50 -4.87 -1.97 -12.03
C PRO A 50 -6.31 -1.61 -12.44
N ARG A 51 -6.49 -1.09 -13.65
CA ARG A 51 -7.84 -0.85 -14.21
C ARG A 51 -8.48 -2.09 -14.81
N THR A 52 -7.67 -3.14 -15.02
CA THR A 52 -8.11 -4.43 -15.55
C THR A 52 -7.40 -5.57 -14.81
N ILE A 53 -8.15 -6.62 -14.49
CA ILE A 53 -7.63 -7.93 -14.10
C ILE A 53 -7.96 -8.87 -15.27
N ASP A 54 -6.96 -9.13 -16.11
CA ASP A 54 -7.13 -9.82 -17.40
C ASP A 54 -7.52 -11.30 -17.29
N SER A 55 -7.29 -11.92 -16.12
CA SER A 55 -7.87 -13.20 -15.74
C SER A 55 -7.71 -13.40 -14.22
N ILE A 56 -8.75 -13.91 -13.56
CA ILE A 56 -8.67 -14.38 -12.17
C ILE A 56 -7.98 -15.75 -12.07
N PHE A 57 -8.12 -16.58 -13.12
CA PHE A 57 -7.75 -18.00 -13.10
C PHE A 57 -6.52 -18.37 -13.93
N CYS A 58 -5.99 -17.47 -14.77
CA CYS A 58 -4.79 -17.60 -15.61
C CYS A 58 -4.69 -18.79 -16.57
N ALA A 59 -5.21 -19.97 -16.19
CA ALA A 59 -5.32 -21.18 -16.99
C ALA A 59 -6.60 -21.19 -17.85
N ASP A 60 -7.64 -20.46 -17.45
CA ASP A 60 -8.83 -20.21 -18.26
C ASP A 60 -9.17 -18.71 -18.23
N LEU A 61 -9.72 -18.21 -19.34
CA LEU A 61 -10.22 -16.82 -19.44
C LEU A 61 -11.63 -16.72 -18.86
N GLY A 62 -11.91 -17.45 -17.77
CA GLY A 62 -13.25 -17.61 -17.22
C GLY A 62 -13.85 -16.31 -16.73
N ILE A 63 -13.06 -15.48 -16.02
CA ILE A 63 -13.50 -14.20 -15.46
C ILE A 63 -12.44 -13.12 -15.68
N ILE A 64 -12.87 -12.02 -16.28
CA ILE A 64 -12.09 -10.80 -16.50
C ILE A 64 -12.82 -9.65 -15.80
N VAL A 65 -12.09 -8.74 -15.15
CA VAL A 65 -12.69 -7.54 -14.55
C VAL A 65 -12.05 -6.31 -15.18
N THR A 66 -12.87 -5.46 -15.79
CA THR A 66 -12.47 -4.24 -16.49
C THR A 66 -13.02 -2.99 -15.81
N ASN A 67 -12.58 -1.81 -16.28
CA ASN A 67 -13.07 -0.51 -15.81
C ASN A 67 -13.01 -0.34 -14.29
N ILE A 68 -11.97 -0.89 -13.67
CA ILE A 68 -11.86 -0.91 -12.22
C ILE A 68 -11.55 0.50 -11.70
N SER A 69 -12.37 0.96 -10.75
CA SER A 69 -12.13 2.15 -9.95
C SER A 69 -11.94 1.76 -8.49
N TRP A 70 -10.76 2.05 -7.95
CA TRP A 70 -10.40 1.70 -6.57
C TRP A 70 -10.79 2.81 -5.60
N SER A 71 -11.66 2.50 -4.65
CA SER A 71 -11.98 3.40 -3.54
C SER A 71 -11.00 3.24 -2.37
N ARG A 72 -10.43 2.04 -2.20
CA ARG A 72 -9.51 1.73 -1.11
C ARG A 72 -8.38 0.81 -1.57
N TRP A 73 -7.16 1.08 -1.09
CA TRP A 73 -6.01 0.20 -1.27
C TRP A 73 -5.08 0.33 -0.07
N THR A 74 -5.00 -0.72 0.73
CA THR A 74 -4.20 -0.79 1.95
C THR A 74 -3.34 -2.05 1.92
N PRO A 75 -2.36 -2.21 2.84
CA PRO A 75 -1.53 -3.41 2.88
C PRO A 75 -2.28 -4.73 3.12
N ARG A 76 -3.56 -4.71 3.53
CA ARG A 76 -4.35 -5.92 3.84
C ARG A 76 -5.65 -6.05 3.04
N LEU A 77 -6.08 -4.98 2.40
CA LEU A 77 -7.41 -4.87 1.79
C LEU A 77 -7.39 -3.86 0.64
N ALA A 78 -7.99 -4.22 -0.49
CA ALA A 78 -8.39 -3.27 -1.51
C ALA A 78 -9.88 -3.43 -1.85
N GLU A 79 -10.54 -2.33 -2.16
CA GLU A 79 -11.96 -2.28 -2.51
C GLU A 79 -12.15 -1.36 -3.72
N GLY A 80 -13.07 -1.74 -4.59
CA GLY A 80 -13.38 -0.99 -5.79
C GLY A 80 -14.66 -1.48 -6.46
N SER A 81 -14.99 -0.84 -7.57
CA SER A 81 -16.04 -1.25 -8.49
C SER A 81 -15.47 -1.49 -9.87
N GLY A 82 -16.15 -2.30 -10.68
CA GLY A 82 -15.73 -2.61 -12.04
C GLY A 82 -16.82 -3.32 -12.84
N VAL A 83 -16.44 -3.84 -14.00
CA VAL A 83 -17.32 -4.62 -14.87
C VAL A 83 -16.73 -6.02 -15.03
N GLU A 84 -17.47 -7.01 -14.56
CA GLU A 84 -17.15 -8.42 -14.77
C GLU A 84 -17.55 -8.83 -16.20
N HIS A 85 -16.65 -9.57 -16.85
CA HIS A 85 -16.91 -10.33 -18.06
C HIS A 85 -16.65 -11.79 -17.75
N ARG A 86 -17.71 -12.59 -17.73
CA ARG A 86 -17.64 -14.01 -17.39
C ARG A 86 -18.04 -14.87 -18.56
N ARG A 87 -17.15 -15.77 -18.97
CA ARG A 87 -17.51 -16.80 -19.93
C ARG A 87 -18.37 -17.86 -19.24
N THR A 88 -19.58 -18.05 -19.76
CA THR A 88 -20.43 -19.15 -19.31
C THR A 88 -19.94 -20.46 -19.93
N CYS A 89 -20.14 -21.58 -19.23
CA CYS A 89 -19.70 -22.90 -19.68
C CYS A 89 -20.89 -23.77 -20.11
N VAL A 90 -21.86 -23.17 -20.81
CA VAL A 90 -23.04 -23.87 -21.31
C VAL A 90 -23.11 -23.65 -22.83
N PRO A 91 -23.03 -24.71 -23.67
CA PRO A 91 -22.86 -26.12 -23.30
C PRO A 91 -21.44 -26.48 -22.83
N ASN A 92 -20.43 -25.68 -23.19
CA ASN A 92 -19.05 -25.84 -22.75
C ASN A 92 -18.35 -24.47 -22.69
N CYS A 93 -17.18 -24.41 -22.07
CA CYS A 93 -16.44 -23.15 -21.86
C CYS A 93 -15.80 -22.57 -23.13
N ALA A 94 -15.72 -23.29 -24.25
CA ALA A 94 -15.17 -22.72 -25.50
C ALA A 94 -16.25 -21.93 -26.25
N GLU A 95 -17.49 -22.42 -26.22
CA GLU A 95 -18.61 -21.92 -27.02
C GLU A 95 -19.57 -21.03 -26.23
N GLY A 96 -19.58 -21.13 -24.89
CA GLY A 96 -20.53 -20.39 -24.09
C GLY A 96 -20.36 -18.87 -24.18
N PRO A 97 -21.47 -18.11 -24.14
CA PRO A 97 -21.45 -16.65 -24.25
C PRO A 97 -20.75 -15.99 -23.05
N VAL A 98 -20.32 -14.74 -23.25
CA VAL A 98 -19.81 -13.88 -22.18
C VAL A 98 -20.97 -13.11 -21.56
N GLN A 99 -21.16 -13.26 -20.26
CA GLN A 99 -22.04 -12.43 -19.45
C GLN A 99 -21.28 -11.23 -18.92
N VAL A 100 -21.92 -10.06 -18.95
CA VAL A 100 -21.31 -8.79 -18.55
C VAL A 100 -22.19 -8.14 -17.50
N GLN A 101 -21.60 -7.77 -16.36
CA GLN A 101 -22.35 -7.13 -15.27
C GLN A 101 -21.46 -6.18 -14.44
N PRO A 102 -22.04 -5.09 -13.89
CA PRO A 102 -21.35 -4.26 -12.91
C PRO A 102 -21.16 -5.03 -11.60
N ILE A 103 -20.00 -4.87 -10.96
CA ILE A 103 -19.69 -5.51 -9.69
C ILE A 103 -18.97 -4.55 -8.73
N SER A 104 -19.06 -4.86 -7.45
CA SER A 104 -18.06 -4.43 -6.46
C SER A 104 -17.05 -5.56 -6.25
N LEU A 105 -15.79 -5.21 -6.00
CA LEU A 105 -14.73 -6.18 -5.74
C LEU A 105 -13.93 -5.85 -4.49
N ARG A 106 -13.49 -6.92 -3.81
CA ARG A 106 -12.66 -6.86 -2.61
C ARG A 106 -11.46 -7.78 -2.75
N LEU A 107 -10.25 -7.26 -2.55
CA LEU A 107 -9.01 -8.04 -2.49
C LEU A 107 -8.54 -8.19 -1.05
N PHE A 108 -8.13 -9.40 -0.68
CA PHE A 108 -7.69 -9.73 0.67
C PHE A 108 -6.80 -10.98 0.71
N ASP A 109 -6.56 -11.51 1.92
CA ASP A 109 -5.71 -12.68 2.16
C ASP A 109 -4.27 -12.47 1.66
N VAL A 110 -3.59 -11.51 2.28
CA VAL A 110 -2.25 -11.07 1.83
C VAL A 110 -1.18 -12.03 2.31
N LYS A 111 -0.32 -12.49 1.38
CA LYS A 111 0.87 -13.30 1.70
C LYS A 111 2.06 -12.79 0.90
N ARG A 112 3.18 -12.53 1.57
CA ARG A 112 4.42 -12.03 0.95
C ARG A 112 4.21 -10.79 0.05
N GLY A 113 3.30 -9.90 0.44
CA GLY A 113 3.00 -8.68 -0.32
C GLY A 113 2.03 -8.85 -1.48
N ASP A 114 1.47 -10.04 -1.70
CA ASP A 114 0.48 -10.28 -2.75
C ASP A 114 -0.92 -10.50 -2.17
N PHE A 115 -1.95 -9.86 -2.75
CA PHE A 115 -3.33 -10.27 -2.54
C PHE A 115 -3.55 -11.65 -3.16
N ARG A 116 -4.18 -12.58 -2.43
CA ARG A 116 -4.43 -13.94 -2.92
C ARG A 116 -5.89 -14.22 -3.22
N ARG A 117 -6.81 -13.46 -2.64
CA ARG A 117 -8.24 -13.68 -2.81
C ARG A 117 -8.94 -12.44 -3.31
N ILE A 118 -9.94 -12.68 -4.15
CA ILE A 118 -10.87 -11.68 -4.64
C ILE A 118 -12.30 -12.13 -4.33
N THR A 119 -13.12 -11.25 -3.78
CA THR A 119 -14.56 -11.41 -3.73
C THR A 119 -15.17 -10.49 -4.77
N LEU A 120 -16.02 -11.02 -5.63
CA LEU A 120 -16.90 -10.29 -6.54
C LEU A 120 -18.29 -10.24 -5.91
N ILE A 121 -18.93 -9.08 -5.99
CA ILE A 121 -20.24 -8.82 -5.40
C ILE A 121 -21.10 -8.22 -6.51
N ASP A 122 -22.16 -8.92 -6.91
CA ASP A 122 -23.08 -8.45 -7.94
C ASP A 122 -24.00 -7.32 -7.42
N GLU A 123 -24.82 -6.77 -8.32
CA GLU A 123 -25.77 -5.71 -8.00
C GLU A 123 -26.82 -6.09 -6.94
N TYR A 124 -27.06 -7.40 -6.76
CA TYR A 124 -27.99 -7.93 -5.76
C TYR A 124 -27.30 -8.26 -4.43
N GLY A 125 -26.00 -8.00 -4.32
CA GLY A 125 -25.20 -8.30 -3.13
C GLY A 125 -24.79 -9.78 -3.02
N LYS A 126 -24.99 -10.59 -4.06
CA LYS A 126 -24.51 -11.98 -4.06
C LYS A 126 -23.00 -11.97 -4.18
N THR A 127 -22.34 -12.73 -3.32
CA THR A 127 -20.88 -12.77 -3.24
C THR A 127 -20.31 -14.07 -3.80
N GLU A 128 -19.26 -13.97 -4.60
CA GLU A 128 -18.46 -15.10 -5.06
C GLU A 128 -16.99 -14.83 -4.78
N THR A 129 -16.29 -15.77 -4.15
CA THR A 129 -14.89 -15.58 -3.76
C THR A 129 -13.97 -16.57 -4.44
N HIS A 130 -12.94 -16.04 -5.08
CA HIS A 130 -11.95 -16.79 -5.85
C HIS A 130 -10.55 -16.63 -5.28
N GLN A 131 -9.73 -17.64 -5.52
CA GLN A 131 -8.28 -17.50 -5.42
C GLN A 131 -7.76 -16.84 -6.70
N LEU A 132 -6.96 -15.80 -6.54
CA LEU A 132 -6.18 -15.24 -7.64
C LEU A 132 -5.05 -16.20 -7.95
N THR A 133 -4.91 -16.60 -9.21
CA THR A 133 -3.91 -17.58 -9.65
C THR A 133 -2.78 -16.95 -10.45
N GLY A 134 -2.59 -15.63 -10.31
CA GLY A 134 -1.43 -14.92 -10.85
C GLY A 134 -0.13 -15.60 -10.46
N LEU A 135 0.87 -15.56 -11.34
CA LEU A 135 2.11 -16.30 -11.14
C LEU A 135 2.97 -15.63 -10.06
N HIS A 136 3.23 -16.33 -8.97
CA HIS A 136 4.16 -15.90 -7.93
C HIS A 136 5.54 -16.47 -8.25
N ARG A 137 6.52 -15.60 -8.54
CA ARG A 137 7.93 -15.99 -8.67
C ARG A 137 8.63 -15.98 -7.31
#